data_AF-A0A6V8NKF2-F1
#
_entry.id   AF-A0A6V8NKF2-F1
#
_cell.length_a   1.000
_cell.length_b   1.000
_cell.length_c   1.000
_cell.angle_alpha   90.00
_cell.angle_beta   90.00
_cell.angle_gamma   90.00
#
_symmetry.space_group_name_H-M   'P 1'
#
loop_
_entity.id
_entity.type
_entity.pdbx_description
1 polymer ?
#
loop_
_entity_poly.entity_id
_entity_poly.type
_entity_poly.pdbx_seq_one_letter_code
_entity_poly.pdbx_strand_id
1 'polypeptide(L)' 'DIYVVSSLSASFVNRIGLRPARSVEEALAMAFQKIGSEAKVLVAPQGRVVRLFA' A
#
# COMPACT_ATOMS: atom_id res chain seq x y z
N ASP A 1 -4.15 1.75 7.92
CA ASP A 1 -3.83 2.45 6.65
C ASP A 1 -3.32 1.43 5.66
N ILE A 2 -3.73 1.55 4.41
CA ILE A 2 -3.29 0.68 3.32
C ILE A 2 -2.60 1.57 2.30
N TYR A 3 -1.32 1.31 2.06
CA TYR A 3 -0.52 1.97 1.03
C TYR A 3 -0.51 1.09 -0.22
N VAL A 4 -0.79 1.68 -1.38
CA VAL A 4 -0.94 0.95 -2.64
C VAL A 4 0.07 1.46 -3.65
N VAL A 5 0.92 0.54 -4.11
CA VAL A 5 1.83 0.74 -5.23
C VAL A 5 1.17 0.13 -6.46
N SER A 6 0.73 0.96 -7.40
CA SER A 6 0.05 0.50 -8.62
C SER A 6 0.12 1.56 -9.72
N SER A 7 -0.28 1.19 -10.93
CA SER A 7 -0.47 2.11 -12.06
C SER A 7 -1.77 2.92 -12.00
N LEU A 8 -2.61 2.73 -10.97
CA LEU A 8 -3.85 3.48 -10.79
C LEU A 8 -3.54 4.95 -10.46
N SER A 9 -4.43 5.85 -10.86
CA SER A 9 -4.27 7.26 -10.53
C SER A 9 -4.40 7.50 -9.02
N ALA A 10 -3.59 8.41 -8.49
CA ALA A 10 -3.66 8.81 -7.08
C ALA A 10 -5.07 9.25 -6.68
N SER A 11 -5.79 9.96 -7.56
CA SER A 11 -7.17 10.39 -7.35
C SER A 11 -8.14 9.22 -7.17
N PHE A 12 -7.98 8.13 -7.91
CA PHE A 12 -8.78 6.92 -7.74
C PHE A 12 -8.47 6.23 -6.41
N VAL A 13 -7.19 6.00 -6.12
CA VAL A 13 -6.73 5.32 -4.89
C VAL A 13 -7.21 6.07 -3.64
N ASN A 14 -7.10 7.40 -3.64
CA ASN A 14 -7.62 8.25 -2.56
C ASN A 14 -9.15 8.15 -2.43
N ARG A 15 -9.89 8.10 -3.55
CA ARG A 15 -11.35 8.01 -3.56
C ARG A 15 -11.86 6.73 -2.89
N ILE A 16 -11.11 5.63 -2.99
CA ILE A 16 -11.44 4.34 -2.36
C ILE A 16 -10.85 4.18 -0.95
N GLY A 17 -10.34 5.26 -0.34
CA GLY A 17 -9.86 5.27 1.04
C GLY A 17 -8.49 4.62 1.25
N LEU A 18 -7.73 4.40 0.19
CA LEU A 18 -6.36 3.88 0.25
C LEU A 18 -5.36 5.03 0.03
N ARG A 19 -4.09 4.80 0.36
CA ARG A 19 -3.02 5.79 0.20
C ARG A 19 -2.13 5.41 -0.99
N PRO A 20 -2.01 6.24 -2.03
CA PRO A 20 -1.13 5.95 -3.15
C PRO A 20 0.34 6.09 -2.73
N ALA A 21 1.19 5.20 -3.25
CA ALA A 21 2.64 5.29 -3.20
C ALA A 21 3.21 4.96 -4.59
N ARG A 22 4.30 5.60 -4.97
CA ARG A 22 4.96 5.43 -6.28
C ARG A 22 5.89 4.23 -6.30
N SER A 23 6.38 3.80 -5.14
CA SER A 23 7.23 2.62 -5.00
C SER A 23 7.02 1.93 -3.65
N VAL A 24 7.55 0.71 -3.52
CA VAL A 24 7.50 -0.06 -2.26
C VAL A 24 8.27 0.67 -1.16
N GLU A 25 9.38 1.29 -1.50
CA GLU A 25 10.22 2.08 -0.58
C GLU A 25 9.46 3.29 -0.05
N GLU A 26 8.71 4.00 -0.90
CA GLU A 26 7.87 5.12 -0.46
C GLU A 26 6.77 4.62 0.48
N ALA A 27 6.09 3.53 0.14
CA ALA A 27 5.04 2.95 0.99
C ALA A 27 5.59 2.54 2.38
N LEU A 28 6.77 1.94 2.40
CA LEU A 28 7.46 1.58 3.64
C LEU A 28 7.88 2.82 4.43
N ALA A 29 8.47 3.84 3.80
CA ALA A 29 8.86 5.08 4.45
C ALA A 29 7.65 5.78 5.11
N MET A 30 6.51 5.84 4.41
CA MET A 30 5.26 6.39 4.96
C MET A 30 4.74 5.55 6.14
N ALA A 31 4.84 4.23 6.07
CA ALA A 31 4.43 3.34 7.16
C ALA A 31 5.34 3.49 8.39
N PHE A 32 6.66 3.52 8.20
CA PHE A 32 7.63 3.73 9.28
C PHE A 32 7.51 5.10 9.92
N GLN A 33 7.22 6.15 9.14
CA GLN A 33 6.93 7.48 9.70
C GLN A 33 5.72 7.45 10.64
N LYS A 34 4.73 6.59 10.37
CA LYS A 34 3.51 6.46 11.19
C LYS A 34 3.69 5.54 12.40
N ILE A 35 4.38 4.41 12.23
CA ILE A 35 4.46 3.33 13.24
C ILE A 35 5.71 3.46 14.12
N GLY A 36 6.79 4.01 13.59
CA GLY A 36 8.12 4.09 14.22
C GLY A 36 9.18 3.31 13.43
N SER A 37 10.44 3.76 13.49
CA SER A 37 11.57 3.18 12.73
C SER A 37 11.85 1.71 13.06
N GLU A 38 11.56 1.29 14.30
CA GLU A 38 11.81 -0.06 14.81
C GLU A 38 10.68 -1.06 14.49
N ALA A 39 9.70 -0.66 13.67
CA ALA A 39 8.58 -1.54 13.32
C ALA A 39 9.07 -2.80 12.60
N LYS A 40 8.50 -3.95 12.94
CA LYS A 40 8.80 -5.22 12.28
C LYS A 40 7.94 -5.40 11.04
N VAL A 41 8.53 -5.96 9.98
CA VAL A 41 7.85 -6.22 8.70
C VAL A 41 7.63 -7.71 8.52
N LEU A 42 6.38 -8.09 8.22
CA LEU A 42 6.04 -9.43 7.73
C LEU A 42 5.84 -9.35 6.22
N VAL A 43 6.58 -10.17 5.47
CA VAL A 43 6.51 -10.20 4.00
C VAL A 43 5.71 -11.41 3.54
N ALA A 44 4.69 -11.17 2.73
CA ALA A 44 3.94 -12.21 2.00
C ALA A 44 4.18 -12.02 0.49
N PRO A 45 5.09 -12.80 -0.14
CA PRO A 45 5.50 -12.59 -1.53
C PRO A 45 4.35 -12.73 -2.55
N GLN A 46 3.37 -13.58 -2.25
CA GLN A 46 2.20 -13.80 -3.10
C GLN A 46 0.91 -13.59 -2.29
N GLY A 47 0.22 -12.49 -2.56
CA GLY A 47 -1.16 -12.30 -2.10
C GLY A 47 -2.14 -13.16 -2.90
N ARG A 48 -3.21 -13.63 -2.27
CA ARG A 48 -4.30 -14.30 -3.00
C ARG A 48 -5.06 -13.27 -3.83
N VAL A 49 -5.20 -13.51 -5.13
CA VAL A 49 -6.05 -12.72 -6.01
C VAL A 49 -7.47 -13.26 -5.89
N VAL A 50 -8.40 -12.44 -5.42
CA VAL A 50 -9.83 -12.72 -5.55
C VAL A 50 -10.35 -11.86 -6.70
N ARG A 51 -10.75 -12.49 -7.80
CA ARG A 51 -11.38 -11.78 -8.93
C ARG A 51 -12.77 -11.35 -8.49
N LEU A 52 -12.96 -10.05 -8.29
CA LEU A 52 -14.28 -9.45 -8.17
C LEU A 52 -14.83 -9.30 -9.59
N PHE A 53 -15.78 -10.15 -9.96
CA PHE A 53 -16.66 -9.89 -11.09
C PHE A 53 -17.72 -8.92 -10.59
N ALA A 54 -17.73 -7.71 -11.17
CA ALA A 54 -18.83 -6.76 -11.06
C ALA A 54 -19.72 -6.90 -12.29
#